data_AF-A0A159Z0P8-F1
#
_entry.id   AF-A0A159Z0P8-F1
#
_cell.length_a   1.000
_cell.length_b   1.000
_cell.length_c   1.000
_cell.angle_alpha   90.00
_cell.angle_beta   90.00
_cell.angle_gamma   90.00
#
_symmetry.space_group_name_H-M   'P 1'
#
loop_
_entity.id
_entity.type
_entity.pdbx_description
1 polymer ?
#
loop_
_entity_poly.entity_id
_entity_poly.type
_entity_poly.pdbx_seq_one_letter_code
_entity_poly.pdbx_strand_id
1 'polypeptide(L)' 'MTDAVTPDWIAVDWGTSQLRVWAMAGGRVLAAAASEDGMGRLAPAAFEPALLRLIEPWLAGAGRCR' A
#
# COMPACT_ATOMS: atom_id res chain seq x y z
N MET A 1 20.58 1.10 -2.77
CA MET A 1 20.27 1.16 -1.33
C MET A 1 18.94 1.86 -1.20
N THR A 2 17.84 1.10 -1.25
CA THR A 2 16.51 1.65 -1.00
C THR A 2 16.42 1.87 0.50
N ASP A 3 16.25 3.13 0.92
CA ASP A 3 16.00 3.45 2.32
C ASP A 3 14.72 2.73 2.75
N ALA A 4 14.76 2.03 3.89
CA ALA A 4 13.66 1.20 4.34
C ALA A 4 12.52 2.10 4.85
N VAL A 5 11.43 2.19 4.08
CA VAL A 5 10.25 2.96 4.46
C VAL A 5 9.53 2.23 5.60
N THR A 6 9.37 2.93 6.73
CA THR A 6 8.66 2.41 7.90
C THR A 6 7.45 3.31 8.19
N PRO A 7 6.26 3.01 7.64
CA PRO A 7 5.07 3.83 7.84
C PRO A 7 4.45 3.62 9.22
N ASP A 8 3.82 4.66 9.77
CA ASP A 8 2.92 4.57 10.92
C ASP A 8 1.57 3.95 10.51
N TRP A 9 1.10 4.30 9.32
CA TRP A 9 -0.14 3.79 8.73
C TRP A 9 -0.08 3.86 7.20
N ILE A 10 -0.97 3.14 6.53
CA ILE A 10 -1.04 3.08 5.07
C ILE A 10 -2.40 3.63 4.63
N ALA A 11 -2.39 4.66 3.79
CA ALA A 11 -3.59 5.14 3.12
C ALA A 11 -3.83 4.30 1.86
N VAL A 12 -5.06 3.83 1.65
CA VAL A 12 -5.43 3.04 0.47
C VAL A 12 -6.65 3.68 -0.20
N ASP A 13 -6.53 3.95 -1.49
CA ASP A 13 -7.59 4.42 -2.37
C ASP A 13 -7.79 3.39 -3.47
N TRP A 14 -8.90 2.65 -3.39
CA TRP A 14 -9.28 1.67 -4.40
C TRP A 14 -10.43 2.22 -5.24
N GLY A 15 -10.08 2.87 -6.33
CA GLY A 15 -11.04 3.38 -7.30
C GLY A 15 -11.53 2.30 -8.26
N THR A 16 -12.44 2.68 -9.15
CA THR A 16 -12.97 1.79 -10.19
C THR A 16 -11.89 1.31 -11.17
N SER A 17 -10.89 2.14 -11.46
CA SER A 17 -9.87 1.83 -12.48
C SER A 17 -8.45 1.69 -11.95
N GLN A 18 -8.18 2.15 -10.73
CA GLN A 18 -6.82 2.16 -10.18
C GLN A 18 -6.86 1.85 -8.69
N LEU A 19 -5.78 1.24 -8.20
CA LEU A 19 -5.47 1.09 -6.80
C LEU A 19 -4.26 1.98 -6.48
N ARG A 20 -4.40 2.86 -5.50
CA ARG A 20 -3.34 3.77 -5.05
C ARG A 20 -3.09 3.58 -3.56
N VAL A 21 -1.82 3.58 -3.18
CA VAL A 21 -1.40 3.39 -1.80
C VAL A 21 -0.31 4.37 -1.42
N TRP A 22 -0.34 4.82 -0.18
CA TRP A 22 0.65 5.72 0.40
C TRP A 22 1.10 5.23 1.77
N ALA A 23 2.41 5.19 1.96
CA ALA A 23 3.05 5.01 3.26
C ALA A 23 3.05 6.36 4.00
N MET A 24 2.43 6.43 5.18
CA MET A 24 2.22 7.68 5.90
C MET A 24 2.97 7.67 7.24
N ALA A 25 3.55 8.81 7.61
CA ALA A 25 4.01 9.10 8.96
C ALA A 25 3.33 10.38 9.45
N GLY A 26 2.44 10.26 10.44
CA GLY A 26 1.48 11.32 10.76
C GLY A 26 0.72 11.80 9.51
N GLY A 27 0.91 13.08 9.14
CA GLY A 27 0.31 13.70 7.95
C GLY A 27 1.23 13.74 6.72
N ARG A 28 2.41 13.11 6.76
CA ARG A 28 3.41 13.16 5.68
C ARG A 28 3.41 11.86 4.87
N VAL A 29 3.51 11.99 3.56
CA VAL A 29 3.77 10.86 2.64
C VAL A 29 5.25 10.51 2.68
N LEU A 30 5.58 9.26 3.02
CA LEU A 30 6.93 8.70 2.96
C LEU A 30 7.22 8.03 1.62
N ALA A 31 6.22 7.32 1.09
CA ALA A 31 6.29 6.65 -0.21
C ALA A 31 4.89 6.49 -0.80
N ALA A 32 4.82 6.26 -2.12
CA ALA A 32 3.59 6.03 -2.84
C ALA A 32 3.79 4.90 -3.86
N ALA A 33 2.75 4.10 -4.06
CA ALA A 33 2.69 3.09 -5.12
C ALA A 33 1.28 3.03 -5.70
N ALA A 34 1.16 2.56 -6.94
CA ALA A 34 -0.13 2.44 -7.61
C ALA A 34 -0.13 1.27 -8.60
N SER A 35 -1.33 0.76 -8.89
CA SER A 35 -1.60 -0.23 -9.93
C SER A 35 -2.86 0.15 -10.72
N GLU A 36 -2.98 -0.42 -11.92
CA GLU A 36 -4.21 -0.40 -12.72
C GLU A 36 -5.27 -1.41 -12.24
N ASP A 37 -5.00 -2.10 -11.13
CA ASP A 37 -5.86 -3.11 -10.50
C ASP A 37 -7.09 -2.51 -9.77
N GLY A 38 -7.85 -1.66 -10.46
CA GLY A 38 -9.10 -1.10 -9.94
C GLY A 38 -10.23 -2.12 -9.80
N MET A 39 -11.34 -1.72 -9.18
CA MET A 39 -12.53 -2.57 -8.97
C MET A 39 -13.13 -3.12 -10.27
N GLY A 40 -12.91 -2.48 -11.41
CA GLY A 40 -13.36 -2.96 -12.72
C GLY A 40 -12.51 -4.11 -13.28
N ARG A 41 -11.33 -4.37 -12.71
CA ARG A 41 -10.41 -5.43 -13.15
C ARG A 41 -10.28 -6.56 -12.13
N LEU A 42 -10.37 -6.25 -10.84
CA LEU A 42 -10.25 -7.24 -9.76
C LEU A 42 -11.60 -7.57 -9.13
N ALA A 43 -11.83 -8.86 -8.90
CA ALA A 43 -12.86 -9.29 -7.97
C ALA A 43 -12.49 -8.83 -6.54
N PRO A 44 -13.48 -8.58 -5.65
CA PRO A 44 -13.22 -8.19 -4.25
C PRO A 44 -12.25 -9.11 -3.51
N ALA A 45 -12.32 -10.43 -3.77
CA ALA A 45 -11.41 -11.40 -3.17
C ALA A 45 -9.94 -11.27 -3.63
N ALA A 46 -9.69 -10.61 -4.76
CA ALA A 46 -8.34 -10.39 -5.29
C ALA A 46 -7.71 -9.07 -4.82
N PHE A 47 -8.43 -8.27 -4.04
CA PHE A 47 -7.93 -7.00 -3.53
C PHE A 47 -6.74 -7.16 -2.59
N GLU A 48 -6.84 -8.04 -1.59
CA GLU A 48 -5.78 -8.27 -0.60
C GLU A 48 -4.43 -8.65 -1.26
N PRO A 49 -4.35 -9.66 -2.16
CA PRO A 49 -3.09 -9.98 -2.81
C PRO A 49 -2.56 -8.85 -3.71
N ALA A 50 -3.43 -8.03 -4.32
CA ALA A 50 -2.99 -6.87 -5.09
C ALA A 50 -2.42 -5.76 -4.20
N LEU A 51 -3.07 -5.49 -3.05
CA LEU A 51 -2.59 -4.55 -2.04
C LEU A 51 -1.25 -4.99 -1.48
N LEU A 52 -1.13 -6.26 -1.05
CA LEU A 52 0.10 -6.80 -0.46
C LEU A 52 1.30 -6.64 -1.40
N ARG A 53 1.13 -6.86 -2.70
CA ARG A 53 2.20 -6.65 -3.70
C ARG A 53 2.70 -5.21 -3.77
N LEU A 54 1.83 -4.22 -3.52
CA LEU A 54 2.21 -2.82 -3.53
C LEU A 54 2.92 -2.40 -2.25
N ILE A 55 2.52 -2.97 -1.11
CA ILE A 55 3.00 -2.54 0.22
C ILE A 55 4.06 -3.45 0.82
N GLU A 56 4.35 -4.61 0.24
CA GLU A 56 5.39 -5.56 0.69
C GLU A 56 6.70 -4.86 1.07
N PRO A 57 7.24 -3.91 0.28
CA PRO A 57 8.49 -3.24 0.62
C PRO A 57 8.43 -2.41 1.92
N TRP A 58 7.23 -2.04 2.38
CA TRP A 58 7.01 -1.20 3.56
C TRP A 58 6.71 -2.02 4.83
N LEU A 59 6.34 -3.30 4.67
CA LEU A 59 5.94 -4.16 5.80
C LEU A 59 7.14 -4.68 6.61
N ALA A 60 8.35 -4.64 6.07
CA ALA A 60 9.57 -5.13 6.74
C ALA A 60 9.88 -4.39 8.07
N GLY A 61 9.32 -3.19 8.27
CA GLY A 61 9.47 -2.42 9.52
C GLY A 61 8.24 -2.43 10.45
N ALA A 62 7.05 -2.73 9.92
CA ALA A 62 5.77 -2.54 10.62
C ALA A 62 5.36 -3.70 11.56
N GLY A 63 5.99 -4.88 11.42
CA GLY A 63 5.61 -6.10 12.13
C GLY A 63 6.11 -6.25 13.58
N ARG A 64 6.55 -5.16 14.25
CA ARG A 64 7.04 -5.24 15.63
C ARG A 64 5.91 -4.89 16.60
N CYS A 65 5.18 -5.91 17.05
CA CYS A 65 4.34 -5.78 18.25
C CYS A 65 5.28 -5.55 19.45
N ARG A 66 5.17 -4.38 20.07
CA ARG A 66 5.78 -4.08 21.38
C ARG A 66 4.74 -4.26 22.47
#